data_AF-A0A9D8I631-F1
#
_entry.id   AF-A0A9D8I631-F1
#
_cell.length_a   1.000
_cell.length_b   1.000
_cell.length_c   1.000
_cell.angle_alpha   90.00
_cell.angle_beta   90.00
_cell.angle_gamma   90.00
#
_symmetry.space_group_name_H-M   'P 1'
#
loop_
_entity.id
_entity.type
_entity.pdbx_description
1 polymer ?
#
loop_
_entity_poly.entity_id
_entity_poly.type
_entity_poly.pdbx_seq_one_letter_code
_entity_poly.pdbx_strand_id
1 'polypeptide(L)'
;MKRLLALAGLSLSLVLAPSASAQEDQYVRIFNLIVQADALRADGKGRESLEKYLEAQDGLKKIQSAFPSWNVNVLNFRLKYITDRITPLMQQFPGTAMPKPILPPGTMDPLIGRISGLEKALFDKDQQIIGFRADKERAEAAMRDAEAKLREALAARPKDVDPAEMAKAQDRVKLIQKDLDIQKITLEQQTAKLSGLAKEKDALQKQIEDEKRELPMLKTQNEGLKRQVGELSRQVGALPKVQDLQAQLAAVKTELKATQVQNEALQKDNKKMETLLTDPGLATVDASKLKQLEKERDDLQKKLNDALKAGGEKKR
;
A
#
# COMPACT_ATOMS: atom_id res chain seq x y z
N MET A 1 5.09 -2.80 -76.54
CA MET A 1 5.13 -4.28 -76.50
C MET A 1 5.30 -4.68 -75.04
N LYS A 2 4.19 -4.98 -74.33
CA LYS A 2 3.81 -6.34 -73.88
C LYS A 2 4.92 -6.93 -72.98
N ARG A 3 4.77 -7.10 -71.66
CA ARG A 3 3.88 -8.01 -70.89
C ARG A 3 4.01 -7.65 -69.39
N LEU A 4 2.95 -7.34 -68.64
CA LEU A 4 1.93 -8.20 -68.00
C LEU A 4 2.35 -8.83 -66.65
N LEU A 5 1.49 -8.60 -65.63
CA LEU A 5 1.18 -9.40 -64.42
C LEU A 5 2.16 -9.26 -63.23
N ALA A 6 1.78 -9.32 -61.95
CA ALA A 6 0.54 -9.29 -61.16
C ALA A 6 0.96 -9.49 -59.67
N LEU A 7 0.01 -9.33 -58.74
CA LEU A 7 0.04 -9.62 -57.28
C LEU A 7 0.51 -8.46 -56.39
N ALA A 8 -0.40 -7.64 -55.85
CA ALA A 8 -1.31 -7.94 -54.74
C ALA A 8 -0.56 -8.10 -53.40
N GLY A 9 -0.80 -7.15 -52.51
CA GLY A 9 -0.12 -7.05 -51.23
C GLY A 9 -0.47 -8.17 -50.26
N LEU A 10 0.42 -8.39 -49.30
CA LEU A 10 0.04 -8.83 -47.97
C LEU A 10 1.14 -8.43 -47.00
N SER A 11 0.77 -7.53 -46.09
CA SER A 11 1.33 -7.34 -44.74
C SER A 11 2.77 -7.81 -44.51
N LEU A 12 3.68 -6.84 -44.49
CA LEU A 12 4.88 -6.92 -43.68
C LEU A 12 4.43 -7.09 -42.22
N SER A 13 4.33 -8.35 -41.78
CA SER A 13 4.14 -8.67 -40.36
C SER A 13 5.45 -8.31 -39.67
N LEU A 14 5.55 -7.04 -39.26
CA LEU A 14 6.44 -6.64 -38.18
C LEU A 14 5.97 -7.44 -36.97
N VAL A 15 6.56 -8.62 -36.78
CA VAL A 15 6.50 -9.33 -35.51
C VAL A 15 7.19 -8.39 -34.54
N LEU A 16 6.38 -7.56 -33.88
CA LEU A 16 6.75 -6.84 -32.70
C LEU A 16 7.21 -7.92 -31.73
N ALA A 17 8.52 -8.13 -31.64
CA ALA A 17 9.08 -8.88 -30.54
C ALA A 17 8.54 -8.19 -29.29
N PRO A 18 7.77 -8.87 -28.43
CA PRO A 18 7.33 -8.28 -27.19
C PRO A 18 8.57 -7.73 -26.49
N SER A 19 8.58 -6.42 -26.26
CA SER A 19 9.67 -5.71 -25.61
C SER A 19 9.99 -6.43 -24.31
N ALA A 20 11.28 -6.66 -24.05
CA ALA A 20 11.82 -7.41 -22.90
C ALA A 20 11.17 -7.07 -21.54
N SER A 21 10.63 -5.84 -21.43
CA SER A 21 9.84 -5.36 -20.30
C SER A 21 8.61 -6.23 -19.98
N ALA A 22 7.90 -6.75 -20.99
CA ALA A 22 6.67 -7.51 -20.78
C ALA A 22 6.93 -8.90 -20.17
N GLN A 23 8.02 -9.55 -20.58
CA GLN A 23 8.44 -10.85 -20.05
C GLN A 23 9.04 -10.70 -18.65
N GLU A 24 9.80 -9.64 -18.43
CA GLU A 24 10.29 -9.25 -17.10
C GLU A 24 9.12 -9.02 -16.14
N ASP A 25 8.10 -8.25 -16.54
CA ASP A 25 6.90 -8.03 -15.71
C ASP A 25 6.12 -9.32 -15.43
N GLN A 26 6.02 -10.24 -16.41
CA GLN A 26 5.41 -11.55 -16.20
C GLN A 26 6.22 -12.40 -15.20
N TYR A 27 7.54 -12.42 -15.34
CA TYR A 27 8.41 -13.13 -14.41
C TYR A 27 8.35 -12.56 -13.00
N VAL A 28 8.35 -11.24 -12.86
CA VAL A 28 8.24 -10.56 -11.55
C VAL A 28 6.94 -10.92 -10.83
N ARG A 29 5.81 -11.00 -11.56
CA ARG A 29 4.54 -11.49 -10.99
C ARG A 29 4.61 -12.94 -10.53
N ILE A 30 5.27 -13.80 -11.30
CA ILE A 30 5.47 -15.21 -10.91
C ILE A 30 6.40 -15.30 -9.70
N PHE A 31 7.46 -14.49 -9.66
CA PHE A 31 8.37 -14.44 -8.54
C PHE A 31 7.65 -14.02 -7.24
N ASN A 32 6.73 -13.07 -7.34
CA ASN A 32 5.85 -12.71 -6.23
C ASN A 32 5.02 -13.89 -5.69
N LEU A 33 4.50 -14.75 -6.57
CA LEU A 33 3.79 -15.96 -6.15
C LEU A 33 4.72 -16.92 -5.40
N ILE A 34 5.99 -17.04 -5.81
CA ILE A 34 6.99 -17.87 -5.13
C ILE A 34 7.25 -17.34 -3.72
N VAL A 35 7.45 -16.03 -3.57
CA VAL A 35 7.70 -15.40 -2.25
C VAL A 35 6.50 -15.58 -1.32
N GLN A 36 5.27 -15.41 -1.85
CA GLN A 36 4.05 -15.68 -1.08
C GLN A 36 3.96 -17.15 -0.67
N ALA A 37 4.29 -18.08 -1.57
CA ALA A 37 4.32 -19.51 -1.26
C ALA A 37 5.33 -19.84 -0.15
N ASP A 38 6.52 -19.23 -0.18
CA ASP A 38 7.56 -19.38 0.85
C ASP A 38 7.08 -18.85 2.21
N ALA A 39 6.42 -17.69 2.23
CA ALA A 39 5.85 -17.11 3.46
C ALA A 39 4.74 -17.98 4.05
N LEU A 40 3.79 -18.43 3.23
CA LEU A 40 2.73 -19.34 3.65
C LEU A 40 3.28 -20.66 4.19
N ARG A 41 4.35 -21.17 3.58
CA ARG A 41 5.04 -22.37 4.07
C ARG A 41 5.65 -22.14 5.46
N ALA A 42 6.30 -20.99 5.66
CA ALA A 42 6.92 -20.62 6.93
C ALA A 42 5.88 -20.47 8.04
N ASP A 43 4.68 -19.97 7.71
CA ASP A 43 3.53 -19.85 8.61
C ASP A 43 2.80 -21.18 8.86
N GLY A 44 3.32 -22.30 8.36
CA GLY A 44 2.72 -23.64 8.53
C GLY A 44 1.51 -23.91 7.62
N LYS A 45 1.18 -22.99 6.71
CA LYS A 45 0.06 -23.10 5.75
C LYS A 45 0.50 -23.87 4.49
N GLY A 46 0.89 -25.13 4.70
CA GLY A 46 1.50 -25.97 3.65
C GLY A 46 0.61 -26.24 2.43
N ARG A 47 -0.72 -26.32 2.60
CA ARG A 47 -1.66 -26.50 1.49
C ARG A 47 -1.75 -25.25 0.60
N GLU A 48 -1.93 -24.07 1.19
CA GLU A 48 -1.96 -22.79 0.48
C GLU A 48 -0.61 -22.48 -0.20
N SER A 49 0.49 -22.84 0.45
CA SER A 49 1.83 -22.77 -0.13
C SER A 49 1.98 -23.64 -1.37
N LEU A 50 1.51 -24.89 -1.31
CA LEU A 50 1.57 -25.83 -2.43
C LEU A 50 0.80 -25.30 -3.65
N GLU A 51 -0.38 -24.73 -3.44
CA GLU A 51 -1.18 -24.10 -4.51
C GLU A 51 -0.41 -22.97 -5.20
N LYS A 52 0.24 -22.11 -4.41
CA LYS A 52 1.02 -20.98 -4.94
C LYS A 52 2.29 -21.42 -5.68
N TYR A 53 2.96 -22.46 -5.22
CA TYR A 53 4.09 -23.03 -5.96
C TYR A 53 3.65 -23.68 -7.28
N LEU A 54 2.50 -24.36 -7.31
CA LEU A 54 1.97 -24.95 -8.55
C LEU A 54 1.61 -23.87 -9.58
N GLU A 55 0.99 -22.77 -9.13
CA GLU A 55 0.67 -21.60 -9.95
C GLU A 55 1.95 -20.96 -10.53
N ALA A 56 2.98 -20.78 -9.68
CA ALA A 56 4.26 -20.25 -10.11
C ALA A 56 4.99 -21.19 -11.09
N GLN A 57 4.93 -22.52 -10.87
CA GLN A 57 5.54 -23.50 -11.78
C GLN A 57 4.92 -23.43 -13.19
N ASP A 58 3.59 -23.35 -13.27
CA ASP A 58 2.88 -23.21 -14.54
C ASP A 58 3.24 -21.90 -15.26
N GLY A 59 3.29 -20.79 -14.50
CA GLY A 59 3.72 -19.49 -15.02
C GLY A 59 5.14 -19.53 -15.60
N LEU A 60 6.10 -20.13 -14.89
CA LEU A 60 7.47 -20.28 -15.40
C LEU A 60 7.55 -21.14 -16.66
N LYS A 61 6.79 -22.24 -16.72
CA LYS A 61 6.72 -23.10 -17.93
C LYS A 61 6.11 -22.37 -19.12
N LYS A 62 5.13 -21.50 -18.90
CA LYS A 62 4.53 -20.65 -19.94
C LYS A 62 5.55 -19.65 -20.50
N ILE A 63 6.30 -18.96 -19.63
CA ILE A 63 7.38 -18.08 -20.07
C ILE A 63 8.43 -18.88 -20.84
N GLN A 64 8.85 -20.04 -20.34
CA GLN A 64 9.83 -20.91 -21.01
C GLN A 64 9.36 -21.36 -22.40
N SER A 65 8.07 -21.68 -22.55
CA SER A 65 7.50 -22.12 -23.83
C SER A 65 7.30 -20.97 -24.81
N ALA A 66 6.86 -19.81 -24.31
CA ALA A 66 6.62 -18.62 -25.13
C ALA A 66 7.92 -17.92 -25.54
N PHE A 67 8.95 -17.99 -24.70
CA PHE A 67 10.23 -17.31 -24.88
C PHE A 67 11.42 -18.22 -24.51
N PRO A 68 11.74 -19.22 -25.35
CA PRO A 68 12.72 -20.27 -25.00
C PRO A 68 14.15 -19.79 -24.75
N SER A 69 14.54 -18.63 -25.29
CA SER A 69 15.87 -18.04 -25.11
C SER A 69 15.95 -17.02 -23.98
N TRP A 70 14.82 -16.65 -23.37
CA TRP A 70 14.77 -15.59 -22.35
C TRP A 70 15.25 -16.12 -21.00
N ASN A 71 16.37 -15.58 -20.49
CA ASN A 71 16.91 -15.86 -19.15
C ASN A 71 16.86 -17.35 -18.74
N VAL A 72 17.24 -18.24 -19.67
CA VAL A 72 17.10 -19.70 -19.55
C VAL A 72 17.65 -20.24 -18.23
N ASN A 73 18.81 -19.74 -17.80
CA ASN A 73 19.44 -20.16 -16.55
C ASN A 73 18.63 -19.77 -15.31
N VAL A 74 18.02 -18.59 -15.29
CA VAL A 74 17.14 -18.14 -14.20
C VAL A 74 15.86 -18.97 -14.18
N LEU A 75 15.25 -19.19 -15.33
CA LEU A 75 14.04 -20.02 -15.43
C LEU A 75 14.32 -21.45 -14.94
N ASN A 76 15.42 -22.07 -15.39
CA ASN A 76 15.82 -23.40 -14.95
C ASN A 76 16.11 -23.46 -13.46
N PHE A 77 16.84 -22.47 -12.94
CA PHE A 77 17.13 -22.38 -11.50
C PHE A 77 15.85 -22.28 -10.67
N ARG A 78 14.92 -21.40 -11.06
CA ARG A 78 13.65 -21.20 -10.35
C ARG A 78 12.70 -22.39 -10.49
N LEU A 79 12.60 -23.01 -11.67
CA LEU A 79 11.84 -24.23 -11.86
C LEU A 79 12.36 -25.37 -10.98
N LYS A 80 13.69 -25.51 -10.86
CA LYS A 80 14.30 -26.48 -9.95
C LYS A 80 13.93 -26.17 -8.50
N TYR A 81 14.10 -24.92 -8.06
CA TYR A 81 13.76 -24.50 -6.70
C TYR A 81 12.31 -24.83 -6.34
N ILE A 82 11.36 -24.44 -7.20
CA ILE A 82 9.94 -24.69 -6.99
C ILE A 82 9.65 -26.20 -6.95
N THR A 83 10.27 -26.98 -7.85
CA THR A 83 10.10 -28.45 -7.87
C THR A 83 10.57 -29.08 -6.55
N ASP A 84 11.74 -28.68 -6.05
CA ASP A 84 12.28 -29.16 -4.77
C ASP A 84 11.35 -28.81 -3.57
N ARG A 85 10.56 -27.73 -3.67
CA ARG A 85 9.57 -27.33 -2.66
C ARG A 85 8.24 -28.06 -2.79
N ILE A 86 7.77 -28.29 -4.02
CA ILE A 86 6.50 -28.97 -4.32
C ILE A 86 6.54 -30.44 -3.89
N THR A 87 7.61 -31.18 -4.20
CA THR A 87 7.69 -32.63 -3.96
C THR A 87 7.34 -33.03 -2.52
N PRO A 88 7.96 -32.48 -1.46
CA PRO A 88 7.60 -32.84 -0.08
C PRO A 88 6.20 -32.33 0.31
N LEU A 89 5.77 -31.17 -0.20
CA LEU A 89 4.45 -30.62 0.10
C LEU A 89 3.31 -31.45 -0.52
N MET A 90 3.49 -31.99 -1.72
CA MET A 90 2.54 -32.89 -2.35
C MET A 90 2.39 -34.20 -1.58
N GLN A 91 3.49 -34.73 -1.02
CA GLN A 91 3.45 -35.92 -0.17
C GLN A 91 2.71 -35.66 1.15
N GLN A 92 2.88 -34.45 1.70
CA GLN A 92 2.23 -34.05 2.96
C GLN A 92 0.74 -33.67 2.76
N PHE A 93 0.37 -33.16 1.59
CA PHE A 93 -0.99 -32.70 1.27
C PHE A 93 -1.49 -33.27 -0.07
N PRO A 94 -1.73 -34.59 -0.17
CA PRO A 94 -2.25 -35.21 -1.39
C PRO A 94 -3.65 -34.68 -1.73
N GLY A 95 -3.92 -34.46 -3.02
CA GLY A 95 -5.23 -34.00 -3.52
C GLY A 95 -5.45 -32.48 -3.57
N THR A 96 -4.42 -31.67 -3.29
CA THR A 96 -4.48 -30.21 -3.44
C THR A 96 -4.54 -29.83 -4.92
N ALA A 97 -5.66 -29.27 -5.37
CA ALA A 97 -5.87 -28.85 -6.76
C ALA A 97 -5.51 -27.37 -6.96
N MET A 98 -5.13 -27.00 -8.18
CA MET A 98 -4.85 -25.59 -8.53
C MET A 98 -6.10 -24.73 -8.31
N PRO A 99 -6.04 -23.62 -7.56
CA PRO A 99 -7.13 -22.65 -7.53
C PRO A 99 -7.26 -21.99 -8.92
N LYS A 100 -8.49 -21.71 -9.33
CA LYS A 100 -8.76 -20.95 -10.56
C LYS A 100 -8.16 -19.53 -10.42
N PRO A 101 -7.58 -18.96 -11.49
CA PRO A 101 -7.04 -17.60 -11.44
C PRO A 101 -8.15 -16.63 -11.02
N ILE A 102 -7.98 -15.98 -9.88
CA ILE A 102 -8.75 -14.79 -9.51
C ILE A 102 -7.69 -13.74 -9.21
N LEU A 103 -7.48 -12.82 -10.14
CA LEU A 103 -7.04 -11.45 -9.87
C LEU A 103 -7.21 -10.62 -11.16
N PRO A 104 -8.15 -9.65 -11.20
CA PRO A 104 -8.11 -8.57 -12.18
C PRO A 104 -6.95 -7.60 -11.87
N PRO A 105 -6.44 -6.87 -12.86
CA PRO A 105 -5.38 -5.89 -12.65
C PRO A 105 -5.97 -4.67 -11.92
N GLY A 106 -5.46 -4.28 -10.74
CA GLY A 106 -5.72 -2.92 -10.27
C GLY A 106 -5.71 -2.58 -8.79
N THR A 107 -5.49 -3.49 -7.83
CA THR A 107 -5.36 -3.08 -6.42
C THR A 107 -3.91 -3.19 -5.97
N MET A 108 -3.11 -2.17 -6.29
CA MET A 108 -1.77 -2.02 -5.76
C MET A 108 -1.85 -1.48 -4.33
N ASP A 109 -1.60 -2.36 -3.36
CA ASP A 109 -1.33 -2.00 -1.96
C ASP A 109 0.08 -1.32 -1.89
N PRO A 110 0.35 -0.33 -1.03
CA PRO A 110 1.66 0.33 -0.93
C PRO A 110 2.82 -0.61 -0.56
N LEU A 111 2.50 -1.79 0.00
CA LEU A 111 3.44 -2.88 0.23
C LEU A 111 4.03 -3.42 -1.08
N ILE A 112 3.27 -3.45 -2.18
CA ILE A 112 3.71 -4.00 -3.47
C ILE A 112 4.86 -3.20 -4.09
N GLY A 113 4.90 -1.87 -3.89
CA GLY A 113 6.02 -1.04 -4.37
C GLY A 113 7.36 -1.32 -3.67
N ARG A 114 7.33 -1.64 -2.37
CA ARG A 114 8.53 -2.07 -1.62
C ARG A 114 8.95 -3.49 -1.98
N ILE A 115 7.99 -4.38 -2.21
CA ILE A 115 8.26 -5.75 -2.67
C ILE A 115 8.88 -5.69 -4.08
N SER A 116 8.45 -4.76 -4.95
CA SER A 116 9.02 -4.61 -6.30
C SER A 116 10.47 -4.13 -6.37
N GLY A 117 10.91 -3.27 -5.44
CA GLY A 117 12.33 -2.93 -5.30
C GLY A 117 13.19 -4.11 -4.83
N LEU A 118 12.66 -4.94 -3.92
CA LEU A 118 13.32 -6.15 -3.44
C LEU A 118 13.32 -7.27 -4.49
N GLU A 119 12.29 -7.35 -5.34
CA GLU A 119 12.15 -8.28 -6.46
C GLU A 119 13.25 -8.06 -7.50
N LYS A 120 13.48 -6.81 -7.90
CA LYS A 120 14.56 -6.47 -8.83
C LYS A 120 15.92 -6.80 -8.25
N ALA A 121 16.14 -6.47 -6.97
CA ALA A 121 17.40 -6.78 -6.29
C ALA A 121 17.66 -8.30 -6.15
N LEU A 122 16.61 -9.11 -5.99
CA LEU A 122 16.75 -10.57 -5.95
C LEU A 122 16.99 -11.19 -7.33
N PHE A 123 16.35 -10.66 -8.38
CA PHE A 123 16.61 -11.06 -9.76
C PHE A 123 18.06 -10.74 -10.16
N ASP A 124 18.55 -9.55 -9.82
CA ASP A 124 19.94 -9.15 -10.06
C ASP A 124 20.92 -10.06 -9.30
N LYS A 125 20.57 -10.48 -8.07
CA LYS A 125 21.34 -11.45 -7.30
C LYS A 125 21.34 -12.86 -7.90
N ASP A 126 20.22 -13.33 -8.44
CA ASP A 126 20.17 -14.63 -9.13
C ASP A 126 21.08 -14.64 -10.36
N GLN A 127 21.03 -13.58 -11.16
CA GLN A 127 21.91 -13.40 -12.31
C GLN A 127 23.38 -13.44 -11.87
N GLN A 128 23.70 -12.80 -10.75
CA GLN A 128 25.04 -12.82 -10.17
C GLN A 128 25.47 -14.23 -9.72
N ILE A 129 24.59 -15.00 -9.07
CA ILE A 129 24.86 -16.38 -8.65
C ILE A 129 25.09 -17.31 -9.84
N ILE A 130 24.33 -17.13 -10.92
CA ILE A 130 24.49 -17.89 -12.16
C ILE A 130 25.84 -17.55 -12.81
N GLY A 131 26.21 -16.27 -12.85
CA GLY A 131 27.52 -15.81 -13.34
C GLY A 131 28.67 -16.48 -12.58
N PHE A 132 28.62 -16.49 -11.25
CA PHE A 132 29.65 -17.14 -10.43
C PHE A 132 29.75 -18.66 -10.66
N ARG A 133 28.62 -19.35 -10.91
CA ARG A 133 28.67 -20.79 -11.25
C ARG A 133 29.30 -21.03 -12.62
N ALA A 134 28.95 -20.21 -13.61
CA ALA A 134 29.53 -20.33 -14.95
C ALA A 134 31.04 -20.04 -14.94
N ASP A 135 31.49 -19.08 -14.13
CA ASP A 135 32.92 -18.80 -13.94
C ASP A 135 33.64 -19.97 -13.26
N LYS A 136 33.01 -20.58 -12.25
CA LYS A 136 33.54 -21.79 -11.59
C LYS A 136 33.69 -22.96 -12.56
N GLU A 137 32.68 -23.20 -13.40
CA GLU A 137 32.72 -24.27 -14.40
C GLU A 137 33.78 -24.03 -15.47
N ARG A 138 33.96 -22.77 -15.92
CA ARG A 138 35.05 -22.38 -16.82
C ARG A 138 36.43 -22.58 -16.18
N ALA A 139 36.58 -22.26 -14.90
CA ALA A 139 37.84 -22.49 -14.18
C ALA A 139 38.15 -23.99 -14.03
N GLU A 140 37.14 -24.81 -13.73
CA GLU A 140 37.30 -26.26 -13.65
C GLU A 140 37.61 -26.90 -15.02
N ALA A 141 37.00 -26.41 -16.11
CA ALA A 141 37.31 -26.84 -17.47
C ALA A 141 38.75 -26.46 -17.86
N ALA A 142 39.19 -25.24 -17.55
CA ALA A 142 40.56 -24.79 -17.78
C ALA A 142 41.57 -25.62 -16.98
N MET A 143 41.24 -26.01 -15.75
CA MET A 143 42.06 -26.94 -14.97
C MET A 143 42.15 -28.33 -15.62
N ARG A 144 41.03 -28.88 -16.10
CA ARG A 144 41.03 -30.17 -16.83
C ARG A 144 41.85 -30.12 -18.10
N ASP A 145 41.76 -29.04 -18.87
CA ASP A 145 42.56 -28.85 -20.08
C ASP A 145 44.05 -28.70 -19.77
N ALA A 146 44.38 -28.00 -18.68
CA ALA A 146 45.76 -27.87 -18.21
C ALA A 146 46.32 -29.23 -17.76
N GLU A 147 45.52 -30.03 -17.05
CA GLU A 147 45.89 -31.37 -16.60
C GLU A 147 46.01 -32.35 -17.77
N ALA A 148 45.13 -32.26 -18.78
CA ALA A 148 45.22 -33.05 -20.01
C ALA A 148 46.48 -32.70 -20.80
N LYS A 149 46.79 -31.41 -20.97
CA LYS A 149 48.04 -30.95 -21.61
C LYS A 149 49.28 -31.38 -20.83
N LEU A 150 49.23 -31.36 -19.50
CA LEU A 150 50.31 -31.87 -18.66
C LEU A 150 50.50 -33.37 -18.87
N ARG A 151 49.41 -34.14 -18.90
CA ARG A 151 49.45 -35.60 -19.14
C ARG A 151 49.92 -35.94 -20.55
N GLU A 152 49.51 -35.18 -21.55
CA GLU A 152 49.96 -35.34 -22.94
C GLU A 152 51.45 -35.02 -23.10
N ALA A 153 51.92 -33.92 -22.50
CA ALA A 153 53.34 -33.56 -22.45
C ALA A 153 54.18 -34.58 -21.65
N LEU A 154 53.60 -35.24 -20.64
CA LEU A 154 54.25 -36.30 -19.86
C LEU A 154 54.21 -37.67 -20.57
N ALA A 155 53.19 -37.94 -21.39
CA ALA A 155 53.05 -39.18 -22.16
C ALA A 155 53.90 -39.18 -23.44
N ALA A 156 54.07 -38.01 -24.07
CA ALA A 156 55.07 -37.76 -25.11
C ALA A 156 56.46 -37.64 -24.48
N ARG A 157 57.00 -38.76 -23.97
CA ARG A 157 58.29 -38.85 -23.29
C ARG A 157 59.40 -38.13 -24.09
N PRO A 158 60.01 -37.03 -23.63
CA PRO A 158 61.10 -36.36 -24.34
C PRO A 158 62.40 -37.12 -24.05
N LYS A 159 63.14 -37.51 -25.09
CA LYS A 159 64.51 -38.02 -24.91
C LYS A 159 65.55 -36.92 -24.66
N ASP A 160 65.17 -35.65 -24.76
CA ASP A 160 65.90 -34.51 -24.20
C ASP A 160 64.85 -33.47 -23.81
N VAL A 161 64.65 -33.24 -22.51
CA VAL A 161 63.83 -32.12 -22.04
C VAL A 161 64.69 -30.87 -22.21
N ASP A 162 64.33 -30.01 -23.16
CA ASP A 162 64.95 -28.69 -23.30
C ASP A 162 64.83 -27.94 -21.96
N PRO A 163 65.94 -27.59 -21.29
CA PRO A 163 65.92 -26.88 -20.01
C PRO A 163 65.07 -25.61 -20.03
N ALA A 164 64.93 -24.98 -21.20
CA ALA A 164 64.11 -23.77 -21.38
C ALA A 164 62.60 -24.04 -21.28
N GLU A 165 62.11 -25.21 -21.72
CA GLU A 165 60.70 -25.57 -21.60
C GLU A 165 60.33 -26.00 -20.17
N MET A 166 61.25 -26.66 -19.49
CA MET A 166 61.09 -27.00 -18.07
C MET A 166 61.02 -25.74 -17.20
N ALA A 167 61.86 -24.74 -17.47
CA ALA A 167 61.80 -23.45 -16.77
C ALA A 167 60.44 -22.75 -16.96
N LYS A 168 59.91 -22.72 -18.19
CA LYS A 168 58.58 -22.15 -18.47
C LYS A 168 57.45 -22.92 -17.78
N ALA A 169 57.53 -24.26 -17.73
CA ALA A 169 56.56 -25.08 -17.01
C ALA A 169 56.62 -24.83 -15.49
N GLN A 170 57.83 -24.72 -14.92
CA GLN A 170 58.02 -24.39 -13.50
C GLN A 170 57.47 -23.00 -13.15
N ASP A 171 57.64 -22.01 -14.03
CA ASP A 171 57.08 -20.67 -13.82
C ASP A 171 55.55 -20.66 -13.88
N ARG A 172 54.94 -21.44 -14.79
CA ARG A 172 53.48 -21.63 -14.83
C ARG A 172 52.94 -22.31 -13.57
N VAL A 173 53.61 -23.35 -13.09
CA VAL A 173 53.23 -24.02 -11.83
C VAL A 173 53.29 -23.04 -10.67
N LYS A 174 54.36 -22.23 -10.56
CA LYS A 174 54.46 -21.18 -9.53
C LYS A 174 53.35 -20.14 -9.64
N LEU A 175 52.97 -19.74 -10.85
CA LEU A 175 51.89 -18.78 -11.06
C LEU A 175 50.54 -19.37 -10.63
N ILE A 176 50.24 -20.59 -11.06
CA ILE A 176 49.00 -21.30 -10.68
C ILE A 176 48.96 -21.52 -9.15
N GLN A 177 50.09 -21.82 -8.52
CA GLN A 177 50.19 -21.95 -7.06
C GLN A 177 49.81 -20.64 -6.35
N LYS A 178 50.31 -19.51 -6.84
CA LYS A 178 49.96 -18.18 -6.31
C LYS A 178 48.48 -17.85 -6.52
N ASP A 179 47.94 -18.18 -7.68
CA ASP A 179 46.51 -17.97 -7.96
C ASP A 179 45.63 -18.82 -7.04
N LEU A 180 46.01 -20.07 -6.76
CA LEU A 180 45.34 -20.93 -5.78
C LEU A 180 45.39 -20.35 -4.36
N ASP A 181 46.55 -19.84 -3.93
CA ASP A 181 46.69 -19.21 -2.62
C ASP A 181 45.80 -17.96 -2.50
N ILE A 182 45.76 -17.11 -3.54
CA ILE A 182 44.89 -15.92 -3.60
C ILE A 182 43.41 -16.32 -3.57
N GLN A 183 43.02 -17.34 -4.34
CA GLN A 183 41.64 -17.84 -4.33
C GLN A 183 41.25 -18.40 -2.96
N LYS A 184 42.15 -19.13 -2.30
CA LYS A 184 41.91 -19.65 -0.95
C LYS A 184 41.72 -18.53 0.06
N ILE A 185 42.57 -17.50 0.04
CA ILE A 185 42.42 -16.31 0.90
C ILE A 185 41.09 -15.60 0.62
N THR A 186 40.70 -15.50 -0.65
CA THR A 186 39.43 -14.87 -1.05
C THR A 186 38.23 -15.66 -0.53
N LEU A 187 38.28 -17.00 -0.63
CA LEU A 187 37.25 -17.88 -0.08
C LEU A 187 37.16 -17.76 1.44
N GLU A 188 38.29 -17.79 2.16
CA GLU A 188 38.31 -17.59 3.61
C GLU A 188 37.72 -16.24 4.01
N GLN A 189 38.05 -15.17 3.27
CA GLN A 189 37.48 -13.84 3.50
C GLN A 189 35.97 -13.79 3.22
N GLN A 190 35.50 -14.46 2.17
CA GLN A 190 34.07 -14.57 1.86
C GLN A 190 33.32 -15.38 2.91
N THR A 191 33.89 -16.50 3.37
CA THR A 191 33.32 -17.31 4.46
C THR A 191 33.25 -16.51 5.76
N ALA A 192 34.28 -15.72 6.09
CA ALA A 192 34.26 -14.83 7.24
C ALA A 192 33.14 -13.78 7.12
N LYS A 193 32.97 -13.14 5.96
CA LYS A 193 31.88 -12.19 5.70
C LYS A 193 30.50 -12.85 5.81
N LEU A 194 30.31 -14.03 5.24
CA LEU A 194 29.07 -14.79 5.35
C LEU A 194 28.75 -15.16 6.80
N SER A 195 29.75 -15.52 7.60
CA SER A 195 29.57 -15.79 9.03
C SER A 195 29.18 -14.54 9.82
N GLY A 196 29.72 -13.36 9.43
CA GLY A 196 29.32 -12.07 10.00
C GLY A 196 27.87 -11.72 9.68
N LEU A 197 27.48 -11.84 8.41
CA LEU A 197 26.11 -11.61 7.95
C LEU A 197 25.11 -12.58 8.58
N ALA A 198 25.50 -13.83 8.82
CA ALA A 198 24.66 -14.80 9.51
C ALA A 198 24.39 -14.36 10.97
N LYS A 199 25.43 -13.92 11.69
CA LYS A 199 25.29 -13.39 13.06
C LYS A 199 24.43 -12.14 13.11
N GLU A 200 24.60 -11.23 12.14
CA GLU A 200 23.79 -10.01 12.03
C GLU A 200 22.33 -10.34 11.76
N LYS A 201 22.06 -11.30 10.85
CA LYS A 201 20.71 -11.80 10.60
C LYS A 201 20.08 -12.37 11.87
N ASP A 202 20.80 -13.19 12.62
CA ASP A 202 20.29 -13.79 13.86
C ASP A 202 20.00 -12.72 14.93
N ALA A 203 20.85 -11.69 15.04
CA ALA A 203 20.65 -10.57 15.95
C ALA A 203 19.41 -9.73 15.56
N LEU A 204 19.27 -9.39 14.28
CA LEU A 204 18.11 -8.66 13.75
C LEU A 204 16.83 -9.47 13.92
N GLN A 205 16.88 -10.78 13.68
CA GLN A 205 15.73 -11.66 13.84
C GLN A 205 15.28 -11.75 15.30
N LYS A 206 16.24 -11.75 16.25
CA LYS A 206 15.92 -11.66 17.68
C LYS A 206 15.29 -10.32 18.04
N GLN A 207 15.83 -9.20 17.54
CA GLN A 207 15.27 -7.88 17.78
C GLN A 207 13.84 -7.75 17.25
N ILE A 208 13.57 -8.28 16.06
CA ILE A 208 12.21 -8.31 15.49
C ILE A 208 11.25 -9.10 16.38
N GLU A 209 11.69 -10.23 16.93
CA GLU A 209 10.87 -11.04 17.85
C GLU A 209 10.60 -10.31 19.17
N ASP A 210 11.60 -9.61 19.72
CA ASP A 210 11.44 -8.79 20.93
C ASP A 210 10.48 -7.61 20.67
N GLU A 211 10.66 -6.86 19.59
CA GLU A 211 9.74 -5.77 19.18
C GLU A 211 8.30 -6.28 18.95
N LYS A 212 8.16 -7.48 18.36
CA LYS A 212 6.86 -8.13 18.16
C LYS A 212 6.19 -8.53 19.48
N ARG A 213 6.97 -8.85 20.52
CA ARG A 213 6.46 -9.10 21.88
C ARG A 213 6.08 -7.82 22.61
N GLU A 214 6.78 -6.71 22.37
CA GLU A 214 6.46 -5.41 22.98
C GLU A 214 5.23 -4.75 22.35
N LEU A 215 5.00 -4.92 21.04
CA LEU A 215 3.86 -4.33 20.32
C LEU A 215 2.48 -4.59 20.97
N PRO A 216 2.11 -5.83 21.38
CA PRO A 216 0.83 -6.07 22.05
C PRO A 216 0.76 -5.45 23.45
N MET A 217 1.89 -5.32 24.16
CA MET A 217 1.93 -4.64 25.46
C MET A 217 1.66 -3.14 25.29
N LEU A 218 2.35 -2.49 24.35
CA LEU A 218 2.13 -1.09 23.99
C LEU A 218 0.70 -0.83 23.49
N LYS A 219 0.13 -1.76 22.71
CA LYS A 219 -1.27 -1.66 22.27
C LYS A 219 -2.24 -1.75 23.44
N THR A 220 -2.02 -2.68 24.37
CA THR A 220 -2.83 -2.82 25.59
C THR A 220 -2.72 -1.59 26.48
N GLN A 221 -1.52 -1.04 26.64
CA GLN A 221 -1.29 0.21 27.38
C GLN A 221 -2.01 1.39 26.73
N ASN A 222 -1.94 1.55 25.40
CA ASN A 222 -2.64 2.61 24.69
C ASN A 222 -4.17 2.51 24.84
N GLU A 223 -4.74 1.31 24.74
CA GLU A 223 -6.17 1.10 24.99
C GLU A 223 -6.53 1.42 26.46
N GLY A 224 -5.66 1.08 27.42
CA GLY A 224 -5.82 1.44 28.83
C GLY A 224 -5.80 2.96 29.06
N LEU A 225 -4.82 3.66 28.50
CA LEU A 225 -4.72 5.12 28.58
C LEU A 225 -5.92 5.79 27.91
N LYS A 226 -6.36 5.29 26.75
CA LYS A 226 -7.55 5.82 26.05
C LYS A 226 -8.81 5.68 26.89
N ARG A 227 -8.97 4.56 27.61
CA ARG A 227 -10.06 4.38 28.58
C ARG A 227 -9.95 5.36 29.75
N GLN A 228 -8.76 5.56 30.31
CA GLN A 228 -8.54 6.54 31.38
C GLN A 228 -8.86 7.97 30.93
N VAL A 229 -8.42 8.36 29.72
CA VAL A 229 -8.76 9.68 29.15
C VAL A 229 -10.26 9.83 28.96
N GLY A 230 -10.95 8.78 28.46
CA GLY A 230 -12.40 8.78 28.33
C GLY A 230 -13.13 8.91 29.67
N GLU A 231 -12.66 8.20 30.70
CA GLU A 231 -13.21 8.25 32.05
C GLU A 231 -12.99 9.62 32.70
N LEU A 232 -11.76 10.15 32.66
CA LEU A 232 -11.46 11.50 33.15
C LEU A 232 -12.27 12.56 32.42
N SER A 233 -12.45 12.44 31.10
CA SER A 233 -13.27 13.37 30.32
C SER A 233 -14.74 13.33 30.75
N ARG A 234 -15.27 12.14 31.06
CA ARG A 234 -16.62 11.98 31.60
C ARG A 234 -16.74 12.58 33.00
N GLN A 235 -15.77 12.33 33.87
CA GLN A 235 -15.74 12.94 35.20
C GLN A 235 -15.72 14.46 35.11
N VAL A 236 -14.86 15.03 34.25
CA VAL A 236 -14.80 16.48 34.01
C VAL A 236 -16.14 17.02 33.50
N GLY A 237 -16.83 16.32 32.60
CA GLY A 237 -18.17 16.69 32.14
C GLY A 237 -19.29 16.50 33.18
N ALA A 238 -19.08 15.59 34.14
CA ALA A 238 -20.01 15.32 35.23
C ALA A 238 -19.84 16.25 36.44
N LEU A 239 -18.77 17.08 36.47
CA LEU A 239 -18.63 18.07 37.53
C LEU A 239 -19.84 19.02 37.52
N PRO A 240 -20.52 19.23 38.66
CA PRO A 240 -21.72 20.05 38.76
C PRO A 240 -21.52 21.44 38.14
N LYS A 241 -20.38 22.06 38.40
CA LYS A 241 -20.03 23.39 37.87
C LYS A 241 -19.94 23.44 36.34
N VAL A 242 -19.52 22.36 35.67
CA VAL A 242 -19.45 22.28 34.20
C VAL A 242 -20.85 22.11 33.62
N GLN A 243 -21.69 21.29 34.25
CA GLN A 243 -23.09 21.12 33.86
C GLN A 243 -23.88 22.42 34.06
N ASP A 244 -23.68 23.10 35.18
CA ASP A 244 -24.31 24.38 35.49
C ASP A 244 -23.91 25.44 34.45
N LEU A 245 -22.62 25.53 34.10
CA LEU A 245 -22.16 26.44 33.05
C LEU A 245 -22.72 26.09 31.68
N GLN A 246 -22.83 24.80 31.32
CA GLN A 246 -23.48 24.38 30.08
C GLN A 246 -24.97 24.72 30.05
N ALA A 247 -25.67 24.51 31.17
CA ALA A 247 -27.08 24.87 31.32
C ALA A 247 -27.29 26.39 31.22
N GLN A 248 -26.44 27.18 31.89
CA GLN A 248 -26.45 28.63 31.79
C GLN A 248 -26.18 29.11 30.35
N LEU A 249 -25.23 28.50 29.65
CA LEU A 249 -24.91 28.87 28.26
C LEU A 249 -26.07 28.53 27.30
N ALA A 250 -26.74 27.39 27.51
CA ALA A 250 -27.95 27.03 26.77
C ALA A 250 -29.12 27.97 27.05
N ALA A 251 -29.31 28.36 28.32
CA ALA A 251 -30.34 29.31 28.72
C ALA A 251 -30.10 30.69 28.10
N VAL A 252 -28.89 31.24 28.24
CA VAL A 252 -28.50 32.53 27.66
C VAL A 252 -28.63 32.52 26.13
N LYS A 253 -28.29 31.41 25.45
CA LYS A 253 -28.46 31.31 23.99
C LYS A 253 -29.92 31.29 23.57
N THR A 254 -30.79 30.67 24.38
CA THR A 254 -32.24 30.63 24.14
C THR A 254 -32.84 32.01 24.36
N GLU A 255 -32.44 32.69 25.43
CA GLU A 255 -32.86 34.05 25.74
C GLU A 255 -32.37 35.04 24.67
N LEU A 256 -31.11 34.94 24.22
CA LEU A 256 -30.58 35.75 23.13
C LEU A 256 -31.41 35.61 21.85
N LYS A 257 -31.79 34.38 21.48
CA LYS A 257 -32.67 34.15 20.32
C LYS A 257 -34.05 34.76 20.53
N ALA A 258 -34.63 34.62 21.73
CA ALA A 258 -35.93 35.22 22.05
C ALA A 258 -35.88 36.75 21.96
N THR A 259 -34.85 37.38 22.53
CA THR A 259 -34.64 38.83 22.45
C THR A 259 -34.39 39.29 21.01
N GLN A 260 -33.68 38.49 20.20
CA GLN A 260 -33.45 38.80 18.80
C GLN A 260 -34.76 38.79 18.00
N VAL A 261 -35.61 37.78 18.21
CA VAL A 261 -36.95 37.73 17.61
C VAL A 261 -37.83 38.90 18.08
N GLN A 262 -37.77 39.25 19.37
CA GLN A 262 -38.51 40.38 19.91
C GLN A 262 -38.04 41.72 19.29
N ASN A 263 -36.73 41.92 19.14
CA ASN A 263 -36.18 43.11 18.49
C ASN A 263 -36.59 43.18 17.02
N GLU A 264 -36.60 42.07 16.29
CA GLU A 264 -37.10 42.03 14.91
C GLU A 264 -38.60 42.38 14.83
N ALA A 265 -39.42 41.92 15.78
CA ALA A 265 -40.83 42.27 15.87
C ALA A 265 -41.03 43.77 16.15
N LEU A 266 -40.32 44.31 17.15
CA LEU A 266 -40.35 45.73 17.48
C LEU A 266 -39.86 46.62 16.33
N GLN A 267 -38.84 46.18 15.57
CA GLN A 267 -38.40 46.88 14.37
C GLN A 267 -39.49 46.91 13.29
N LYS A 268 -40.24 45.82 13.11
CA LYS A 268 -41.38 45.79 12.16
C LYS A 268 -42.50 46.71 12.62
N ASP A 269 -42.84 46.70 13.90
CA ASP A 269 -43.87 47.57 14.48
C ASP A 269 -43.47 49.04 14.40
N ASN A 270 -42.21 49.37 14.72
CA ASN A 270 -41.68 50.73 14.57
C ASN A 270 -41.74 51.19 13.11
N LYS A 271 -41.34 50.36 12.13
CA LYS A 271 -41.49 50.69 10.70
C LYS A 271 -42.94 50.91 10.33
N LYS A 272 -43.87 50.08 10.83
CA LYS A 272 -45.30 50.26 10.59
C LYS A 272 -45.81 51.57 11.17
N MET A 273 -45.42 51.92 12.39
CA MET A 273 -45.76 53.21 12.99
C MET A 273 -45.14 54.38 12.23
N GLU A 274 -43.88 54.27 11.80
CA GLU A 274 -43.22 55.28 10.98
C GLU A 274 -43.93 55.47 9.64
N THR A 275 -44.35 54.39 8.96
CA THR A 275 -45.16 54.51 7.73
C THR A 275 -46.52 55.16 7.99
N LEU A 276 -47.16 54.89 9.13
CA LEU A 276 -48.44 55.51 9.50
C LEU A 276 -48.27 56.99 9.86
N LEU A 277 -47.16 57.37 10.48
CA LEU A 277 -46.85 58.76 10.85
C LEU A 277 -46.33 59.59 9.67
N THR A 278 -45.71 58.94 8.68
CA THR A 278 -45.16 59.58 7.47
C THR A 278 -46.13 59.51 6.29
N ASP A 279 -47.30 58.88 6.46
CA ASP A 279 -48.37 58.90 5.45
C ASP A 279 -48.87 60.36 5.27
N PRO A 280 -48.70 60.96 4.08
CA PRO A 280 -49.15 62.32 3.80
C PRO A 280 -50.66 62.53 4.00
N GLY A 281 -51.45 61.45 4.09
CA GLY A 281 -52.90 61.49 4.30
C GLY A 281 -53.39 61.97 5.68
N LEU A 282 -52.51 62.06 6.70
CA LEU A 282 -52.90 62.60 8.01
C LEU A 282 -52.84 64.13 8.11
N ALA A 283 -52.26 64.82 7.13
CA ALA A 283 -52.25 66.28 7.08
C ALA A 283 -53.63 66.90 6.75
N THR A 284 -54.65 66.09 6.46
CA THR A 284 -56.03 66.53 6.27
C THR A 284 -57.02 65.68 7.06
N VAL A 285 -56.79 65.46 8.36
CA VAL A 285 -57.93 65.23 9.25
C VAL A 285 -58.63 66.58 9.39
N ASP A 286 -59.52 66.83 8.43
CA ASP A 286 -60.33 68.03 8.36
C ASP A 286 -60.99 68.24 9.73
N ALA A 287 -60.85 69.42 10.34
CA ALA A 287 -61.26 69.68 11.73
C ALA A 287 -62.74 69.33 11.98
N SER A 288 -63.54 69.30 10.92
CA SER A 288 -64.92 68.82 10.87
C SER A 288 -65.06 67.34 11.23
N LYS A 289 -64.17 66.48 10.73
CA LYS A 289 -64.18 65.04 10.96
C LYS A 289 -63.69 64.68 12.37
N LEU A 290 -62.72 65.46 12.89
CA LEU A 290 -62.28 65.33 14.28
C LEU A 290 -63.41 65.71 15.26
N LYS A 291 -64.10 66.83 15.03
CA LYS A 291 -65.27 67.24 15.81
C LYS A 291 -66.42 66.23 15.73
N GLN A 292 -66.62 65.59 14.57
CA GLN A 292 -67.65 64.57 14.40
C GLN A 292 -67.33 63.31 15.21
N LEU A 293 -66.06 62.87 15.22
CA LEU A 293 -65.61 61.75 16.02
C LEU A 293 -65.63 62.06 17.53
N GLU A 294 -65.29 63.28 17.94
CA GLU A 294 -65.44 63.72 19.34
C GLU A 294 -66.90 63.70 19.79
N LYS A 295 -67.81 64.19 18.94
CA LYS A 295 -69.24 64.19 19.22
C LYS A 295 -69.80 62.77 19.31
N GLU A 296 -69.40 61.88 18.40
CA GLU A 296 -69.78 60.46 18.47
C GLU A 296 -69.24 59.78 19.74
N ARG A 297 -68.01 60.10 20.16
CA ARG A 297 -67.44 59.59 21.41
C ARG A 297 -68.22 60.08 22.61
N ASP A 298 -68.57 61.37 22.67
CA ASP A 298 -69.35 61.94 23.76
C ASP A 298 -70.77 61.36 23.82
N ASP A 299 -71.41 61.18 22.66
CA ASP A 299 -72.73 60.56 22.55
C ASP A 299 -72.71 59.08 22.97
N LEU A 300 -71.68 58.33 22.57
CA LEU A 300 -71.49 56.94 22.99
C LEU A 300 -71.21 56.84 24.49
N GLN A 301 -70.42 57.76 25.03
CA GLN A 301 -70.10 57.79 26.46
C GLN A 301 -71.32 58.18 27.31
N LYS A 302 -72.16 59.08 26.78
CA LYS A 302 -73.47 59.39 27.37
C LYS A 302 -74.40 58.18 27.32
N LYS A 303 -74.51 57.50 26.18
CA LYS A 303 -75.29 56.24 26.06
C LYS A 303 -74.80 55.15 27.00
N LEU A 304 -73.49 55.03 27.20
CA LEU A 304 -72.91 54.08 28.15
C LEU A 304 -73.30 54.43 29.60
N ASN A 305 -73.21 55.71 29.97
CA ASN A 305 -73.61 56.19 31.30
C ASN A 305 -75.12 56.05 31.55
N ASP A 306 -75.95 56.31 30.54
CA ASP A 306 -77.40 56.17 30.63
C ASP A 306 -77.81 54.68 30.71
N ALA A 307 -77.12 53.80 29.97
CA ALA A 307 -77.29 52.34 30.08
C ALA A 307 -76.88 51.82 31.47
N LEU A 308 -75.80 52.36 32.05
CA LEU A 308 -75.38 52.04 33.42
C LEU A 308 -76.39 52.53 34.48
N LYS A 309 -77.04 53.68 34.27
CA LYS A 309 -78.11 54.19 35.16
C LYS A 309 -79.40 53.38 35.04
N ALA A 310 -79.86 53.08 33.82
CA ALA A 310 -81.06 52.28 33.56
C ALA A 310 -80.91 50.83 34.05
N GLY A 311 -79.68 50.29 34.06
CA GLY A 311 -79.36 49.00 34.68
C GLY A 311 -79.42 49.01 36.21
N GLY A 312 -79.31 50.18 36.84
CA GLY A 312 -79.39 50.37 38.30
C GLY A 312 -80.81 50.48 38.85
N GLU A 313 -81.75 51.07 38.08
CA GLU A 313 -83.15 51.23 38.51
C GLU A 313 -84.00 49.95 38.39
N LYS A 314 -83.60 48.98 37.56
CA LYS A 314 -84.26 47.66 37.47
C LYS A 314 -83.89 46.68 38.61
N LYS A 315 -83.12 47.13 39.61
CA LYS A 315 -82.59 46.28 40.69
C LYS A 315 -83.02 46.71 42.11
N ARG A 316 -84.09 47.50 42.24
CA ARG A 316 -84.76 47.77 43.52
C ARG A 316 -86.18 47.25 43.53
#